data_AF-A0A2P4YF00-F1
#
_entry.id   AF-A0A2P4YF00-F1
#
_cell.length_a   1.000
_cell.length_b   1.000
_cell.length_c   1.000
_cell.angle_alpha   90.00
_cell.angle_beta   90.00
_cell.angle_gamma   90.00
#
_symmetry.space_group_name_H-M   'P 1'
#
loop_
_entity.id
_entity.type
_entity.pdbx_description
1 polymer ?
#
loop_
_entity_poly.entity_id
_entity_poly.type
_entity_poly.pdbx_seq_one_letter_code
_entity_poly.pdbx_strand_id
1 'polypeptide(L)'
;MSLSDELRDPTLEELYTGPVRQLPDEIQQLPAEDTACTFCGVSYFVFAEVQTLQTTVKQYKTTFRDFVRFMERERSVARDLRQQTIELRNNYADLMVTCSSSIKQLSEQNELHRTAKTEALDQVVLVQRELMNSKEVYRELQILSKQNDEEQKMTHALAEQKLHNEISDLSCQVESSKLVADSQQAAFKEDHDRDQQRIRELESQFTEAQAQWQVTERQMLTERDGLKEQLRIMDERVELESSTARQLEVELTAIREELNRITAASDMERKSHSQMNSEIIQLKHQVQNLEKSRAQLLSENGRYKDDKFKIQDELNVLRLRAEQLQGQLSVSTSFTEKIKGDYAHDLEKLRGDHEIEINRIQCQHTQAIEELKTNQHNYVESLKRETIELQTRGEQSSRQAIQVVEDKVGI
;
A
#
# COMPACT_ATOMS: atom_id res chain seq x y z
N MET A 1 -37.00 28.69 10.03
CA MET A 1 -37.14 29.13 8.62
C MET A 1 -35.87 28.72 7.91
N SER A 2 -36.03 27.85 6.91
CA SER A 2 -34.95 27.29 6.11
C SER A 2 -34.24 28.39 5.30
N LEU A 3 -32.92 28.49 5.45
CA LEU A 3 -32.03 29.45 4.78
C LEU A 3 -32.03 29.39 3.23
N SER A 4 -32.83 28.51 2.63
CA SER A 4 -32.88 28.27 1.19
C SER A 4 -33.89 29.14 0.43
N ASP A 5 -34.78 29.87 1.12
CA ASP A 5 -35.87 30.61 0.47
C ASP A 5 -35.59 32.12 0.28
N GLU A 6 -34.51 32.66 0.85
CA GLU A 6 -34.21 34.10 0.82
C GLU A 6 -33.23 34.54 -0.27
N LEU A 7 -32.43 33.63 -0.84
CA LEU A 7 -31.53 33.90 -1.96
C LEU A 7 -31.93 33.06 -3.17
N ARG A 8 -33.06 33.42 -3.79
CA ARG A 8 -33.48 32.89 -5.08
C ARG A 8 -33.01 33.85 -6.19
N ASP A 9 -32.49 33.30 -7.28
CA ASP A 9 -32.22 34.10 -8.47
C ASP A 9 -33.53 34.72 -9.00
N PRO A 10 -33.56 36.03 -9.30
CA PRO A 10 -34.75 36.69 -9.81
C PRO A 10 -35.23 36.00 -11.08
N THR A 11 -36.53 35.75 -11.18
CA THR A 11 -37.14 35.22 -12.40
C THR A 11 -37.10 36.26 -13.52
N LEU A 12 -37.14 35.81 -14.78
CA LEU A 12 -37.06 36.69 -15.95
C LEU A 12 -38.10 37.82 -15.91
N GLU A 13 -39.29 37.54 -15.38
CA GLU A 13 -40.39 38.49 -15.24
C GLU A 13 -40.12 39.56 -14.16
N GLU A 14 -39.53 39.16 -13.03
CA GLU A 14 -39.13 40.06 -11.93
C GLU A 14 -37.96 40.98 -12.33
N LEU A 15 -37.15 40.60 -13.32
CA LEU A 15 -36.11 41.46 -13.88
C LEU A 15 -36.69 42.64 -14.69
N TYR A 16 -37.87 42.47 -15.29
CA TYR A 16 -38.53 43.52 -16.08
C TYR A 16 -39.58 44.32 -15.29
N THR A 17 -40.21 43.71 -14.28
CA THR A 17 -41.32 44.32 -13.52
C THR A 17 -41.04 44.56 -12.04
N GLY A 18 -39.88 44.11 -11.55
CA GLY A 18 -39.58 44.09 -10.12
C GLY A 18 -40.30 42.95 -9.39
N PRO A 19 -39.83 42.53 -8.21
CA PRO A 19 -40.48 41.47 -7.45
C PRO A 19 -41.82 41.94 -6.88
N VAL A 20 -42.88 41.17 -7.10
CA VAL A 20 -44.19 41.43 -6.48
C VAL A 20 -44.10 41.02 -5.01
N ARG A 21 -43.88 41.98 -4.11
CA ARG A 21 -43.81 41.73 -2.67
C ARG A 21 -44.90 42.48 -1.93
N GLN A 22 -45.65 41.75 -1.12
CA GLN A 22 -46.64 42.31 -0.22
C GLN A 22 -45.91 43.02 0.93
N LEU A 23 -46.31 44.25 1.23
CA LEU A 23 -45.79 45.01 2.36
C LEU A 23 -46.23 44.39 3.68
N PRO A 24 -45.55 44.68 4.80
CA PRO A 24 -46.08 44.37 6.12
C PRO A 24 -47.52 44.90 6.26
N ASP A 25 -48.39 44.10 6.89
CA ASP A 25 -49.84 44.36 6.97
C ASP A 25 -50.13 45.73 7.58
N GLU A 26 -49.24 46.26 8.41
CA GLU A 26 -49.36 47.56 9.07
C GLU A 26 -49.27 48.74 8.10
N ILE A 27 -48.52 48.63 7.00
CA ILE A 27 -48.33 49.72 6.01
C ILE A 27 -49.44 49.68 4.95
N GLN A 28 -49.97 48.50 4.63
CA GLN A 28 -51.08 48.34 3.69
C GLN A 28 -52.40 48.92 4.20
N GLN A 29 -52.55 49.06 5.52
CA GLN A 29 -53.74 49.60 6.18
C GLN A 29 -53.72 51.13 6.35
N LEU A 30 -52.62 51.80 5.99
CA LEU A 30 -52.50 53.26 6.08
C LEU A 30 -53.21 53.95 4.90
N PRO A 31 -53.93 55.06 5.13
CA PRO A 31 -54.48 55.88 4.05
C PRO A 31 -53.33 56.40 3.17
N ALA A 32 -53.58 56.53 1.85
CA ALA A 32 -52.55 56.88 0.86
C ALA A 32 -51.77 58.16 1.19
N GLU A 33 -52.40 59.08 1.93
CA GLU A 33 -51.88 60.37 2.40
C GLU A 33 -50.77 60.23 3.46
N ASP A 34 -50.75 59.12 4.21
CA ASP A 34 -49.80 58.83 5.30
C ASP A 34 -48.74 57.78 4.91
N THR A 35 -48.64 57.45 3.62
CA THR A 35 -47.67 56.45 3.12
C THR A 35 -46.24 56.98 2.97
N ALA A 36 -46.03 58.26 3.25
CA ALA A 36 -44.72 58.90 3.28
C ALA A 36 -44.44 59.51 4.66
N CYS A 37 -43.20 59.39 5.12
CA CYS A 37 -42.80 59.97 6.39
C CYS A 37 -42.90 61.50 6.32
N THR A 38 -43.70 62.11 7.19
CA THR A 38 -43.93 63.57 7.24
C THR A 38 -42.68 64.38 7.58
N PHE A 39 -41.64 63.76 8.16
CA PHE A 39 -40.40 64.43 8.55
C PHE A 39 -39.32 64.43 7.45
N CYS A 40 -39.21 63.35 6.66
CA CYS A 40 -38.19 63.22 5.62
C CYS A 40 -38.74 63.12 4.18
N GLY A 41 -40.07 63.05 4.02
CA GLY A 41 -40.74 63.01 2.71
C GLY A 41 -40.54 61.70 1.94
N VAL A 42 -39.87 60.70 2.51
CA VAL A 42 -39.60 59.42 1.85
C VAL A 42 -40.77 58.48 2.06
N SER A 43 -41.25 57.85 0.96
CA SER A 43 -42.27 56.81 1.00
C SER A 43 -41.78 55.60 1.81
N TYR A 44 -42.61 55.10 2.73
CA TYR A 44 -42.31 53.90 3.51
C TYR A 44 -42.07 52.67 2.62
N PHE A 45 -42.61 52.67 1.40
CA PHE A 45 -42.35 51.67 0.35
C PHE A 45 -40.88 51.63 -0.05
N VAL A 46 -40.32 52.80 -0.41
CA VAL A 46 -38.92 52.94 -0.82
C VAL A 46 -37.99 52.58 0.34
N PHE A 47 -38.36 52.94 1.57
CA PHE A 47 -37.59 52.60 2.75
C PHE A 47 -37.54 51.08 3.01
N ALA A 48 -38.67 50.38 2.93
CA ALA A 48 -38.74 48.93 3.09
C ALA A 48 -37.96 48.19 1.99
N GLU A 49 -38.01 48.69 0.75
CA GLU A 49 -37.25 48.14 -0.37
C GLU A 49 -35.74 48.31 -0.17
N VAL A 50 -35.29 49.51 0.22
CA VAL A 50 -33.89 49.79 0.53
C VAL A 50 -33.41 48.92 1.70
N GLN A 51 -34.23 48.70 2.73
CA GLN A 51 -33.88 47.85 3.87
C GLN A 51 -33.78 46.36 3.48
N THR A 52 -34.67 45.90 2.61
CA THR A 52 -34.65 44.52 2.08
C THR A 52 -33.41 44.32 1.19
N LEU A 53 -33.13 45.25 0.28
CA LEU A 53 -31.94 45.25 -0.55
C LEU A 53 -30.65 45.32 0.27
N GLN A 54 -30.61 46.12 1.33
CA GLN A 54 -29.47 46.15 2.25
C GLN A 54 -29.27 44.80 2.96
N THR A 55 -30.36 44.11 3.29
CA THR A 55 -30.31 42.80 3.95
C THR A 55 -29.83 41.72 2.99
N THR A 56 -30.36 41.66 1.77
CA THR A 56 -29.91 40.71 0.74
C THR A 56 -28.46 40.98 0.35
N VAL A 57 -28.04 42.24 0.18
CA VAL A 57 -26.63 42.58 -0.09
C VAL A 57 -25.71 42.12 1.05
N LYS A 58 -26.12 42.26 2.32
CA LYS A 58 -25.35 41.74 3.47
C LYS A 58 -25.25 40.21 3.45
N GLN A 59 -26.32 39.53 3.06
CA GLN A 59 -26.34 38.07 2.92
C GLN A 59 -25.43 37.63 1.76
N TYR A 60 -25.54 38.22 0.57
CA TYR A 60 -24.65 37.96 -0.57
C TYR A 60 -23.19 38.24 -0.24
N LYS A 61 -22.89 39.31 0.50
CA LYS A 61 -21.52 39.60 0.95
C LYS A 61 -20.98 38.52 1.90
N THR A 62 -21.84 37.95 2.73
CA THR A 62 -21.49 36.88 3.66
C THR A 62 -21.24 35.57 2.91
N THR A 63 -22.16 35.17 2.02
CA THR A 63 -22.00 33.95 1.21
C THR A 63 -20.80 34.05 0.27
N PHE A 64 -20.55 35.21 -0.35
CA PHE A 64 -19.37 35.42 -1.18
C PHE A 64 -18.07 35.29 -0.38
N ARG A 65 -18.01 35.86 0.83
CA ARG A 65 -16.85 35.70 1.71
C ARG A 65 -16.62 34.24 2.09
N ASP A 66 -17.69 33.50 2.40
CA ASP A 66 -17.58 32.08 2.76
C ASP A 66 -17.15 31.24 1.54
N PHE A 67 -17.64 31.57 0.35
CA PHE A 67 -17.20 30.96 -0.90
C PHE A 67 -15.72 31.24 -1.20
N VAL A 68 -15.24 32.47 -1.00
CA VAL A 68 -13.82 32.81 -1.15
C VAL A 68 -12.97 32.01 -0.17
N ARG A 69 -13.37 31.93 1.11
CA ARG A 69 -12.68 31.11 2.11
C ARG A 69 -12.66 29.63 1.75
N PHE A 70 -13.76 29.11 1.21
CA PHE A 70 -13.83 27.74 0.70
C PHE A 70 -12.84 27.52 -0.45
N MET A 71 -12.83 28.42 -1.44
CA MET A 71 -11.91 28.37 -2.58
C MET A 71 -10.43 28.45 -2.16
N GLU A 72 -10.10 29.26 -1.15
CA GLU A 72 -8.75 29.33 -0.59
C GLU A 72 -8.33 28.03 0.09
N ARG A 73 -9.25 27.40 0.85
CA ARG A 73 -9.01 26.07 1.46
C ARG A 73 -8.81 25.01 0.39
N GLU A 74 -9.68 24.94 -0.61
CA GLU A 74 -9.55 24.01 -1.74
C GLU A 74 -8.23 24.20 -2.49
N ARG A 75 -7.81 25.45 -2.72
CA ARG A 75 -6.49 25.75 -3.31
C ARG A 75 -5.33 25.32 -2.42
N SER A 76 -5.47 25.40 -1.10
CA SER A 76 -4.44 24.89 -0.18
C SER A 76 -4.36 23.37 -0.26
N VAL A 77 -5.49 22.68 -0.14
CA VAL A 77 -5.58 21.21 -0.21
C VAL A 77 -5.05 20.70 -1.55
N ALA A 78 -5.38 21.36 -2.66
CA ALA A 78 -4.86 21.00 -3.97
C ALA A 78 -3.34 21.17 -4.10
N ARG A 79 -2.74 22.17 -3.42
CA ARG A 79 -1.28 22.33 -3.35
C ARG A 79 -0.64 21.24 -2.50
N ASP A 80 -1.23 20.94 -1.34
CA ASP A 80 -0.72 19.91 -0.43
C ASP A 80 -0.77 18.52 -1.08
N LEU A 81 -1.85 18.19 -1.79
CA LEU A 81 -1.97 16.94 -2.55
C LEU A 81 -0.93 16.83 -3.68
N ARG A 82 -0.67 17.93 -4.40
CA ARG A 82 0.39 17.96 -5.43
C ARG A 82 1.76 17.73 -4.80
N GLN A 83 2.03 18.35 -3.66
CA GLN A 83 3.28 18.19 -2.94
C GLN A 83 3.47 16.73 -2.48
N GLN A 84 2.44 16.15 -1.85
CA GLN A 84 2.46 14.73 -1.44
C GLN A 84 2.67 13.79 -2.63
N THR A 85 2.06 14.09 -3.79
CA THR A 85 2.24 13.29 -5.01
C THR A 85 3.69 13.35 -5.51
N ILE A 86 4.33 14.52 -5.46
CA ILE A 86 5.73 14.70 -5.85
C ILE A 86 6.64 13.96 -4.87
N GLU A 87 6.41 14.09 -3.56
CA GLU A 87 7.18 13.38 -2.53
C GLU A 87 7.07 11.86 -2.69
N LEU A 88 5.85 11.34 -2.89
CA LEU A 88 5.64 9.90 -3.11
C LEU A 88 6.37 9.41 -4.37
N ARG A 89 6.34 10.20 -5.45
CA ARG A 89 7.05 9.88 -6.69
C ARG A 89 8.56 9.85 -6.49
N ASN A 90 9.11 10.80 -5.74
CA ASN A 90 10.54 10.86 -5.46
C ASN A 90 10.96 9.68 -4.56
N ASN A 91 10.22 9.42 -3.49
CA ASN A 91 10.47 8.27 -2.61
C ASN A 91 10.43 6.94 -3.37
N TYR A 92 9.49 6.79 -4.31
CA TYR A 92 9.43 5.62 -5.18
C TYR A 92 10.65 5.53 -6.11
N ALA A 93 11.08 6.65 -6.71
CA ALA A 93 12.26 6.68 -7.55
C ALA A 93 13.53 6.28 -6.77
N ASP A 94 13.70 6.82 -5.57
CA ASP A 94 14.83 6.48 -4.68
C ASP A 94 14.80 5.00 -4.30
N LEU A 95 13.63 4.48 -3.91
CA LEU A 95 13.47 3.06 -3.59
C LEU A 95 13.82 2.16 -4.78
N MET A 96 13.42 2.55 -6.00
CA MET A 96 13.75 1.82 -7.23
C MET A 96 15.25 1.84 -7.53
N VAL A 97 15.93 2.97 -7.29
CA VAL A 97 17.39 3.07 -7.44
C VAL A 97 18.09 2.18 -6.42
N THR A 98 17.67 2.22 -5.15
CA THR A 98 18.24 1.36 -4.11
C THR A 98 18.02 -0.11 -4.44
N CYS A 99 16.80 -0.51 -4.78
CA CYS A 99 16.48 -1.89 -5.14
C CYS A 99 17.28 -2.35 -6.36
N SER A 100 17.42 -1.51 -7.39
CA SER A 100 18.25 -1.81 -8.56
C SER A 100 19.73 -2.01 -8.20
N SER A 101 20.27 -1.18 -7.30
CA SER A 101 21.64 -1.32 -6.82
C SER A 101 21.85 -2.61 -6.02
N SER A 102 20.91 -2.96 -5.13
CA SER A 102 20.95 -4.22 -4.38
C SER A 102 20.84 -5.45 -5.27
N ILE A 103 19.98 -5.41 -6.30
CA ILE A 103 19.88 -6.49 -7.30
C ILE A 103 21.20 -6.65 -8.06
N LYS A 104 21.84 -5.55 -8.47
CA LYS A 104 23.16 -5.60 -9.13
C LYS A 104 24.21 -6.21 -8.22
N GLN A 105 24.31 -5.76 -6.97
CA GLN A 105 25.26 -6.32 -5.99
C GLN A 105 25.02 -7.82 -5.76
N LEU A 106 23.77 -8.25 -5.59
CA LEU A 106 23.44 -9.66 -5.45
C LEU A 106 23.77 -10.49 -6.70
N SER A 107 23.63 -9.90 -7.89
CA SER A 107 24.02 -10.56 -9.13
C SER A 107 25.54 -10.73 -9.25
N GLU A 108 26.31 -9.69 -8.89
CA GLU A 108 27.78 -9.73 -8.87
C GLU A 108 28.30 -10.73 -7.84
N GLN A 109 27.73 -10.75 -6.63
CA GLN A 109 28.05 -11.74 -5.60
C GLN A 109 27.73 -13.17 -6.04
N ASN A 110 26.59 -13.39 -6.71
CA ASN A 110 26.25 -14.70 -7.24
C ASN A 110 27.23 -15.18 -8.30
N GLU A 111 27.67 -14.29 -9.20
CA GLU A 111 28.68 -14.65 -10.21
C GLU A 111 30.01 -15.00 -9.55
N LEU A 112 30.48 -14.23 -8.56
CA LEU A 112 31.68 -14.55 -7.80
C LEU A 112 31.57 -15.91 -7.07
N HIS A 113 30.41 -16.22 -6.50
CA HIS A 113 30.18 -17.54 -5.89
C HIS A 113 30.16 -18.67 -6.92
N ARG A 114 29.63 -18.44 -8.12
CA ARG A 114 29.65 -19.43 -9.21
C ARG A 114 31.07 -19.70 -9.70
N THR A 115 31.87 -18.66 -9.90
CA THR A 115 33.28 -18.82 -10.32
C THR A 115 34.07 -19.58 -9.26
N ALA A 116 33.98 -19.16 -7.99
CA ALA A 116 34.66 -19.83 -6.89
C ALA A 116 34.23 -21.30 -6.72
N LYS A 117 32.93 -21.61 -6.89
CA LYS A 117 32.44 -22.99 -6.87
C LYS A 117 33.02 -23.82 -8.02
N THR A 118 33.14 -23.23 -9.20
CA THR A 118 33.69 -23.91 -10.39
C THR A 118 35.17 -24.20 -10.19
N GLU A 119 35.94 -23.22 -9.71
CA GLU A 119 37.36 -23.39 -9.37
C GLU A 119 37.56 -24.47 -8.30
N ALA A 120 36.73 -24.49 -7.26
CA ALA A 120 36.79 -25.53 -6.22
C ALA A 120 36.49 -26.93 -6.78
N LEU A 121 35.51 -27.04 -7.69
CA LEU A 121 35.22 -28.31 -8.37
C LEU A 121 36.40 -28.77 -9.23
N ASP A 122 37.02 -27.85 -9.97
CA ASP A 122 38.20 -28.16 -10.80
C ASP A 122 39.38 -28.64 -9.93
N GLN A 123 39.61 -28.00 -8.78
CA GLN A 123 40.62 -28.45 -7.80
C GLN A 123 40.32 -29.85 -7.27
N VAL A 124 39.07 -30.17 -6.92
CA VAL A 124 38.69 -31.50 -6.46
C VAL A 124 38.94 -32.55 -7.55
N VAL A 125 38.62 -32.24 -8.81
CA VAL A 125 38.89 -33.14 -9.95
C VAL A 125 40.39 -33.37 -10.14
N LEU A 126 41.21 -32.33 -9.99
CA LEU A 126 42.67 -32.45 -10.06
C LEU A 126 43.21 -33.35 -8.95
N VAL A 127 42.84 -33.10 -7.69
CA VAL A 127 43.27 -33.90 -6.54
C VAL A 127 42.80 -35.36 -6.69
N GLN A 128 41.59 -35.58 -7.19
CA GLN A 128 41.09 -36.93 -7.44
C GLN A 128 41.93 -37.66 -8.50
N ARG A 129 42.35 -36.97 -9.57
CA ARG A 129 43.24 -37.53 -10.59
C ARG A 129 44.61 -37.85 -10.02
N GLU A 130 45.20 -36.95 -9.24
CA GLU A 130 46.49 -37.17 -8.58
C GLU A 130 46.44 -38.36 -7.62
N LEU A 131 45.36 -38.50 -6.85
CA LEU A 131 45.14 -39.64 -5.96
C LEU A 131 45.05 -40.96 -6.74
N MET A 132 44.35 -40.98 -7.88
CA MET A 132 44.27 -42.17 -8.72
C MET A 132 45.64 -42.55 -9.30
N ASN A 133 46.40 -41.56 -9.78
CA ASN A 133 47.76 -41.79 -10.26
C ASN A 133 48.68 -42.32 -9.15
N SER A 134 48.60 -41.74 -7.94
CA SER A 134 49.38 -42.20 -6.78
C SER A 134 49.04 -43.64 -6.39
N LYS A 135 47.76 -44.02 -6.46
CA LYS A 135 47.32 -45.41 -6.23
C LYS A 135 47.86 -46.37 -7.28
N GLU A 136 47.93 -45.95 -8.55
CA GLU A 136 48.52 -46.73 -9.64
C GLU A 136 50.01 -46.99 -9.35
N VAL A 137 50.77 -45.94 -9.06
CA VAL A 137 52.20 -46.01 -8.72
C VAL A 137 52.44 -46.88 -7.49
N TYR A 138 51.59 -46.77 -6.46
CA TYR A 138 51.69 -47.62 -5.27
C TYR A 138 51.50 -49.11 -5.61
N ARG A 139 50.56 -49.45 -6.50
CA ARG A 139 50.37 -50.83 -6.96
C ARG A 139 51.58 -51.34 -7.75
N GLU A 140 52.14 -50.52 -8.63
CA GLU A 140 53.36 -50.87 -9.38
C GLU A 140 54.54 -51.13 -8.45
N LEU A 141 54.77 -50.25 -7.47
CA LEU A 141 55.80 -50.43 -6.44
C LEU A 141 55.58 -51.70 -5.61
N GLN A 142 54.33 -52.02 -5.28
CA GLN A 142 54.01 -53.25 -4.55
C GLN A 142 54.32 -54.51 -5.36
N ILE A 143 54.10 -54.49 -6.68
CA ILE A 143 54.45 -55.60 -7.58
C ILE A 143 55.98 -55.73 -7.66
N LEU A 144 56.71 -54.63 -7.85
CA LEU A 144 58.17 -54.62 -7.92
C LEU A 144 58.80 -55.10 -6.61
N SER A 145 58.30 -54.67 -5.47
CA SER A 145 58.75 -55.14 -4.15
C SER A 145 58.61 -56.65 -4.02
N LYS A 146 57.45 -57.22 -4.39
CA LYS A 146 57.23 -58.68 -4.35
C LYS A 146 58.17 -59.43 -5.28
N GLN A 147 58.42 -58.92 -6.48
CA GLN A 147 59.36 -59.53 -7.43
C GLN A 147 60.78 -59.52 -6.88
N ASN A 148 61.23 -58.41 -6.31
CA ASN A 148 62.53 -58.30 -5.68
C ASN A 148 62.66 -59.25 -4.47
N ASP A 149 61.63 -59.38 -3.63
CA ASP A 149 61.64 -60.31 -2.49
C ASP A 149 61.78 -61.77 -2.96
N GLU A 150 61.09 -62.16 -4.04
CA GLU A 150 61.23 -63.50 -4.62
C GLU A 150 62.60 -63.73 -5.27
N GLU A 151 63.16 -62.72 -5.94
CA GLU A 151 64.52 -62.77 -6.50
C GLU A 151 65.58 -62.90 -5.38
N GLN A 152 65.42 -62.17 -4.28
CA GLN A 152 66.26 -62.30 -3.09
C GLN A 152 66.16 -63.69 -2.48
N LYS A 153 64.96 -64.26 -2.32
CA LYS A 153 64.81 -65.65 -1.83
C LYS A 153 65.50 -66.67 -2.73
N MET A 154 65.37 -66.52 -4.06
CA MET A 154 66.03 -67.41 -5.02
C MET A 154 67.56 -67.32 -4.95
N THR A 155 68.11 -66.11 -4.83
CA THR A 155 69.56 -65.91 -4.67
C THR A 155 70.08 -66.46 -3.35
N HIS A 156 69.34 -66.30 -2.24
CA HIS A 156 69.66 -66.92 -0.96
C HIS A 156 69.65 -68.45 -1.02
N ALA A 157 68.60 -69.06 -1.60
CA ALA A 157 68.53 -70.52 -1.75
C ALA A 157 69.68 -71.09 -2.59
N LEU A 158 70.07 -70.39 -3.66
CA LEU A 158 71.24 -70.76 -4.47
C LEU A 158 72.56 -70.65 -3.69
N ALA A 159 72.71 -69.64 -2.84
CA ALA A 159 73.89 -69.48 -1.98
C ALA A 159 73.95 -70.58 -0.90
N GLU A 160 72.83 -70.90 -0.25
CA GLU A 160 72.74 -71.99 0.73
C GLU A 160 73.09 -73.34 0.09
N GLN A 161 72.59 -73.61 -1.13
CA GLN A 161 72.90 -74.86 -1.81
C GLN A 161 74.38 -74.98 -2.22
N LYS A 162 75.04 -73.87 -2.58
CA LYS A 162 76.49 -73.86 -2.82
C LYS A 162 77.29 -74.17 -1.56
N LEU A 163 76.95 -73.53 -0.44
CA LEU A 163 77.59 -73.80 0.85
C LEU A 163 77.39 -75.25 1.30
N HIS A 164 76.22 -75.83 1.03
CA HIS A 164 75.95 -77.23 1.37
C HIS A 164 76.80 -78.22 0.57
N ASN A 165 77.03 -77.93 -0.72
CA ASN A 165 77.93 -78.71 -1.57
C ASN A 165 79.40 -78.60 -1.11
N GLU A 166 79.87 -77.40 -0.75
CA GLU A 166 81.24 -77.19 -0.23
C GLU A 166 81.48 -77.91 1.11
N ILE A 167 80.49 -77.94 2.01
CA ILE A 167 80.56 -78.68 3.28
C ILE A 167 80.62 -80.20 3.05
N SER A 168 79.91 -80.70 2.04
CA SER A 168 79.97 -82.12 1.65
C SER A 168 81.35 -82.50 1.12
N ASP A 169 81.98 -81.64 0.31
CA ASP A 169 83.32 -81.88 -0.25
C ASP A 169 84.42 -81.87 0.84
N LEU A 170 84.32 -80.96 1.81
CA LEU A 170 85.24 -80.88 2.95
C LEU A 170 85.11 -82.08 3.90
N SER A 171 83.90 -82.62 4.08
CA SER A 171 83.67 -83.83 4.90
C SER A 171 84.31 -85.08 4.29
N CYS A 172 84.37 -85.17 2.96
CA CYS A 172 85.07 -86.23 2.22
C CYS A 172 86.61 -86.15 2.35
N GLN A 173 87.17 -84.95 2.57
CA GLN A 173 88.62 -84.77 2.83
C GLN A 173 89.04 -85.17 4.25
N VAL A 174 88.14 -85.04 5.24
CA VAL A 174 88.44 -85.39 6.64
C VAL A 174 88.41 -86.91 6.86
N GLU A 175 87.56 -87.65 6.14
CA GLU A 175 87.53 -89.12 6.24
C GLU A 175 88.73 -89.81 5.55
N SER A 176 89.32 -89.20 4.52
CA SER A 176 90.52 -89.74 3.85
C SER A 176 91.83 -89.55 4.64
N SER A 177 91.82 -88.66 5.65
CA SER A 177 92.98 -88.34 6.50
C SER A 177 93.07 -89.20 7.77
N LYS A 178 92.11 -90.12 7.98
CA LYS A 178 91.93 -90.91 9.22
C LYS A 178 92.44 -92.36 9.13
N LEU A 179 93.06 -92.76 8.01
CA LEU A 179 93.47 -94.15 7.71
C LEU A 179 94.97 -94.35 7.43
N VAL A 180 95.84 -93.46 7.91
CA VAL A 180 97.31 -93.60 7.72
C VAL A 180 98.11 -93.51 9.04
N ALA A 181 97.46 -93.37 10.20
CA ALA A 181 98.17 -93.12 11.47
C ALA A 181 98.02 -94.25 12.51
N ASP A 182 98.07 -95.52 12.10
CA ASP A 182 98.17 -96.66 13.04
C ASP A 182 99.10 -97.77 12.50
N SER A 183 100.40 -97.68 12.79
CA SER A 183 101.31 -98.84 12.89
C SER A 183 102.67 -98.45 13.50
N GLN A 184 102.77 -98.67 14.81
CA GLN A 184 103.98 -98.99 15.58
C GLN A 184 105.17 -98.01 15.58
N GLN A 185 105.41 -97.39 16.73
CA GLN A 185 106.74 -97.48 17.36
C GLN A 185 106.62 -97.26 18.88
N ALA A 186 106.20 -98.30 19.57
CA ALA A 186 106.46 -98.47 20.99
C ALA A 186 107.94 -98.90 21.14
N ALA A 187 108.81 -98.03 21.67
CA ALA A 187 110.06 -98.39 22.37
C ALA A 187 110.98 -97.20 22.77
N PHE A 188 110.46 -96.01 23.08
CA PHE A 188 111.21 -94.94 23.79
C PHE A 188 110.30 -94.12 24.76
N LYS A 189 109.18 -94.73 25.16
CA LYS A 189 107.95 -94.08 25.67
C LYS A 189 107.71 -94.18 27.19
N GLU A 190 108.75 -94.24 28.02
CA GLU A 190 108.52 -94.41 29.48
C GLU A 190 109.12 -93.33 30.39
N ASP A 191 110.07 -92.54 29.88
CA ASP A 191 110.70 -91.46 30.66
C ASP A 191 110.46 -90.06 30.07
N HIS A 192 110.33 -89.93 28.75
CA HIS A 192 109.86 -88.67 28.12
C HIS A 192 108.34 -88.52 28.19
N ASP A 193 107.60 -89.63 28.28
CA ASP A 193 106.13 -89.61 28.35
C ASP A 193 105.63 -89.13 29.71
N ARG A 194 106.35 -89.28 30.84
CA ARG A 194 105.87 -88.72 32.12
C ARG A 194 105.89 -87.19 32.15
N ASP A 195 106.90 -86.57 31.55
CA ASP A 195 106.98 -85.10 31.45
C ASP A 195 106.14 -84.56 30.27
N GLN A 196 106.11 -85.24 29.12
CA GLN A 196 105.21 -84.88 28.02
C GLN A 196 103.73 -85.15 28.32
N GLN A 197 103.39 -86.11 29.18
CA GLN A 197 102.00 -86.36 29.58
C GLN A 197 101.52 -85.33 30.59
N ARG A 198 102.42 -84.82 31.45
CA ARG A 198 102.11 -83.69 32.32
C ARG A 198 101.98 -82.37 31.56
N ILE A 199 102.81 -82.17 30.52
CA ILE A 199 102.66 -81.04 29.59
C ILE A 199 101.38 -81.21 28.75
N ARG A 200 101.09 -82.40 28.20
CA ARG A 200 99.84 -82.66 27.46
C ARG A 200 98.59 -82.58 28.34
N GLU A 201 98.66 -82.94 29.61
CA GLU A 201 97.57 -82.76 30.58
C GLU A 201 97.35 -81.28 30.91
N LEU A 202 98.43 -80.50 31.10
CA LEU A 202 98.32 -79.06 31.32
C LEU A 202 97.90 -78.31 30.04
N GLU A 203 98.35 -78.73 28.86
CA GLU A 203 97.90 -78.23 27.56
C GLU A 203 96.44 -78.65 27.29
N SER A 204 96.03 -79.85 27.69
CA SER A 204 94.63 -80.30 27.64
C SER A 204 93.76 -79.48 28.59
N GLN A 205 94.21 -79.23 29.82
CA GLN A 205 93.50 -78.38 30.77
C GLN A 205 93.49 -76.92 30.33
N PHE A 206 94.55 -76.42 29.72
CA PHE A 206 94.60 -75.06 29.18
C PHE A 206 93.70 -74.91 27.96
N THR A 207 93.69 -75.88 27.04
CA THR A 207 92.79 -75.90 25.88
C THR A 207 91.34 -76.12 26.29
N GLU A 208 91.05 -76.93 27.31
CA GLU A 208 89.73 -77.06 27.93
C GLU A 208 89.30 -75.76 28.61
N ALA A 209 90.16 -75.12 29.40
CA ALA A 209 89.87 -73.83 30.02
C ALA A 209 89.70 -72.72 28.98
N GLN A 210 90.50 -72.72 27.91
CA GLN A 210 90.39 -71.79 26.78
C GLN A 210 89.11 -72.03 25.98
N ALA A 211 88.73 -73.29 25.75
CA ALA A 211 87.47 -73.65 25.10
C ALA A 211 86.27 -73.26 25.97
N GLN A 212 86.32 -73.53 27.28
CA GLN A 212 85.30 -73.10 28.23
C GLN A 212 85.18 -71.58 28.27
N TRP A 213 86.30 -70.84 28.30
CA TRP A 213 86.31 -69.38 28.27
C TRP A 213 85.70 -68.85 26.97
N GLN A 214 86.07 -69.40 25.81
CA GLN A 214 85.48 -69.03 24.52
C GLN A 214 83.98 -69.34 24.45
N VAL A 215 83.52 -70.43 25.07
CA VAL A 215 82.09 -70.77 25.13
C VAL A 215 81.36 -69.75 26.00
N THR A 216 81.88 -69.42 27.19
CA THR A 216 81.28 -68.37 28.04
C THR A 216 81.33 -66.99 27.41
N GLU A 217 82.41 -66.65 26.70
CA GLU A 217 82.52 -65.38 25.97
C GLU A 217 81.48 -65.31 24.85
N ARG A 218 81.30 -66.38 24.06
CA ARG A 218 80.25 -66.46 23.04
C ARG A 218 78.86 -66.36 23.67
N GLN A 219 78.61 -67.02 24.81
CA GLN A 219 77.34 -66.89 25.54
C GLN A 219 77.07 -65.43 25.96
N MET A 220 78.04 -64.77 26.59
CA MET A 220 77.93 -63.36 26.97
C MET A 220 77.72 -62.44 25.77
N LEU A 221 78.36 -62.71 24.63
CA LEU A 221 78.15 -61.97 23.39
C LEU A 221 76.73 -62.19 22.84
N THR A 222 76.23 -63.43 22.85
CA THR A 222 74.85 -63.72 22.43
C THR A 222 73.80 -63.09 23.36
N GLU A 223 74.05 -63.06 24.67
CA GLU A 223 73.19 -62.37 25.63
C GLU A 223 73.21 -60.86 25.43
N ARG A 224 74.40 -60.26 25.23
CA ARG A 224 74.54 -58.85 24.88
C ARG A 224 73.81 -58.51 23.59
N ASP A 225 73.93 -59.34 22.55
CA ASP A 225 73.29 -59.08 21.26
C ASP A 225 71.77 -59.28 21.35
N GLY A 226 71.30 -60.24 22.16
CA GLY A 226 69.88 -60.38 22.50
C GLY A 226 69.33 -59.17 23.25
N LEU A 227 70.07 -58.64 24.23
CA LEU A 227 69.68 -57.43 24.95
C LEU A 227 69.69 -56.18 24.06
N LYS A 228 70.67 -56.05 23.15
CA LYS A 228 70.71 -54.96 22.17
C LYS A 228 69.51 -54.97 21.24
N GLU A 229 69.12 -56.15 20.76
CA GLU A 229 67.96 -56.28 19.88
C GLU A 229 66.66 -55.97 20.64
N GLN A 230 66.52 -56.41 21.90
CA GLN A 230 65.39 -56.04 22.75
C GLN A 230 65.31 -54.51 22.98
N LEU A 231 66.45 -53.86 23.20
CA LEU A 231 66.52 -52.41 23.38
C LEU A 231 66.11 -51.67 22.10
N ARG A 232 66.58 -52.13 20.93
CA ARG A 232 66.20 -51.60 19.62
C ARG A 232 64.68 -51.71 19.38
N ILE A 233 64.09 -52.87 19.66
CA ILE A 233 62.64 -53.08 19.54
C ILE A 233 61.87 -52.16 20.50
N MET A 234 62.36 -51.95 21.72
CA MET A 234 61.74 -51.01 22.65
C MET A 234 61.84 -49.56 22.17
N ASP A 235 62.99 -49.13 21.63
CA ASP A 235 63.17 -47.79 21.07
C ASP A 235 62.24 -47.55 19.87
N GLU A 236 62.16 -48.51 18.94
CA GLU A 236 61.23 -48.45 17.80
C GLU A 236 59.77 -48.35 18.27
N ARG A 237 59.42 -49.06 19.35
CA ARG A 237 58.08 -48.98 19.94
C ARG A 237 57.82 -47.62 20.59
N VAL A 238 58.78 -47.06 21.32
CA VAL A 238 58.65 -45.74 21.96
C VAL A 238 58.52 -44.63 20.91
N GLU A 239 59.26 -44.71 19.81
CA GLU A 239 59.12 -43.76 18.70
C GLU A 239 57.74 -43.86 18.01
N LEU A 240 57.21 -45.08 17.87
CA LEU A 240 55.84 -45.28 17.37
C LEU A 240 54.79 -44.71 18.33
N GLU A 241 54.93 -44.94 19.64
CA GLU A 241 54.04 -44.38 20.66
C GLU A 241 54.15 -42.84 20.73
N SER A 242 55.35 -42.27 20.57
CA SER A 242 55.61 -40.83 20.51
C SER A 242 54.98 -40.17 19.27
N SER A 243 55.15 -40.78 18.09
CA SER A 243 54.56 -40.28 16.85
C SER A 243 53.03 -40.37 16.86
N THR A 244 52.46 -41.46 17.36
CA THR A 244 51.00 -41.61 17.53
C THR A 244 50.44 -40.62 18.56
N ALA A 245 51.12 -40.41 19.70
CA ALA A 245 50.72 -39.40 20.68
C ALA A 245 50.72 -37.98 20.07
N ARG A 246 51.75 -37.62 19.31
CA ARG A 246 51.84 -36.32 18.63
C ARG A 246 50.74 -36.16 17.58
N GLN A 247 50.38 -37.23 16.87
CA GLN A 247 49.25 -37.20 15.93
C GLN A 247 47.92 -36.99 16.64
N LEU A 248 47.67 -37.68 17.75
CA LEU A 248 46.46 -37.50 18.57
C LEU A 248 46.38 -36.09 19.18
N GLU A 249 47.49 -35.47 19.56
CA GLU A 249 47.51 -34.08 20.02
C GLU A 249 47.07 -33.11 18.93
N VAL A 250 47.55 -33.30 17.69
CA VAL A 250 47.11 -32.50 16.54
C VAL A 250 45.62 -32.69 16.29
N GLU A 251 45.12 -33.93 16.30
CA GLU A 251 43.69 -34.21 16.14
C GLU A 251 42.84 -33.57 17.25
N LEU A 252 43.29 -33.64 18.51
CA LEU A 252 42.61 -32.99 19.64
C LEU A 252 42.58 -31.46 19.50
N THR A 253 43.66 -30.85 19.01
CA THR A 253 43.68 -29.40 18.75
C THR A 253 42.71 -29.02 17.63
N ALA A 254 42.67 -29.77 16.54
CA ALA A 254 41.72 -29.56 15.46
C ALA A 254 40.26 -29.68 15.92
N ILE A 255 39.94 -30.69 16.74
CA ILE A 255 38.60 -30.87 17.33
C ILE A 255 38.23 -29.69 18.23
N ARG A 256 39.16 -29.20 19.05
CA ARG A 256 38.93 -28.03 19.93
C ARG A 256 38.66 -26.76 19.12
N GLU A 257 39.41 -26.55 18.04
CA GLU A 257 39.16 -25.42 17.14
C GLU A 257 37.79 -25.52 16.47
N GLU A 258 37.41 -26.70 15.99
CA GLU A 258 36.10 -26.91 15.36
C GLU A 258 34.96 -26.72 16.36
N LEU A 259 35.11 -27.21 17.60
CA LEU A 259 34.16 -26.95 18.69
C LEU A 259 34.02 -25.44 18.95
N ASN A 260 35.12 -24.69 18.97
CA ASN A 260 35.08 -23.24 19.16
C ASN A 260 34.36 -22.55 17.99
N ARG A 261 34.58 -22.98 16.74
CA ARG A 261 33.87 -22.45 15.57
C ARG A 261 32.36 -22.73 15.65
N ILE A 262 31.98 -23.96 15.98
CA ILE A 262 30.58 -24.36 16.14
C ILE A 262 29.92 -23.57 17.27
N THR A 263 30.61 -23.37 18.39
CA THR A 263 30.10 -22.59 19.52
C THR A 263 29.89 -21.13 19.13
N ALA A 264 30.86 -20.52 18.45
CA ALA A 264 30.75 -19.15 17.95
C ALA A 264 29.61 -19.01 16.92
N ALA A 265 29.45 -19.97 16.01
CA ALA A 265 28.33 -20.01 15.06
C ALA A 265 26.98 -20.11 15.79
N SER A 266 26.86 -21.02 16.77
CA SER A 266 25.65 -21.16 17.59
C SER A 266 25.30 -19.87 18.35
N ASP A 267 26.30 -19.17 18.91
CA ASP A 267 26.08 -17.89 19.59
C ASP A 267 25.66 -16.77 18.64
N MET A 268 26.19 -16.74 17.41
CA MET A 268 25.74 -15.82 16.36
C MET A 268 24.29 -16.11 15.95
N GLU A 269 23.92 -17.37 15.78
CA GLU A 269 22.53 -17.77 15.49
C GLU A 269 21.58 -17.40 16.64
N ARG A 270 21.96 -17.62 17.90
CA ARG A 270 21.15 -17.19 19.06
C ARG A 270 20.92 -15.69 19.08
N LYS A 271 21.95 -14.89 18.80
CA LYS A 271 21.83 -13.42 18.70
C LYS A 271 20.89 -13.03 17.56
N SER A 272 21.09 -13.61 16.37
CA SER A 272 20.21 -13.38 15.21
C SER A 272 18.75 -13.76 15.52
N HIS A 273 18.52 -14.89 16.16
CA HIS A 273 17.19 -15.33 16.59
C HIS A 273 16.57 -14.38 17.62
N SER A 274 17.35 -13.89 18.59
CA SER A 274 16.87 -12.91 19.57
C SER A 274 16.46 -11.58 18.91
N GLN A 275 17.22 -11.14 17.90
CA GLN A 275 16.90 -9.96 17.12
C GLN A 275 15.63 -10.16 16.31
N MET A 276 15.52 -11.25 15.54
CA MET A 276 14.29 -11.60 14.81
C MET A 276 13.08 -11.69 15.73
N ASN A 277 13.24 -12.27 16.93
CA ASN A 277 12.15 -12.34 17.90
C ASN A 277 11.72 -10.94 18.40
N SER A 278 12.67 -10.01 18.58
CA SER A 278 12.35 -8.62 18.92
C SER A 278 11.58 -7.91 17.81
N GLU A 279 11.95 -8.13 16.54
CA GLU A 279 11.25 -7.59 15.37
C GLU A 279 9.84 -8.19 15.25
N ILE A 280 9.67 -9.49 15.51
CA ILE A 280 8.37 -10.16 15.56
C ILE A 280 7.47 -9.52 16.63
N ILE A 281 8.00 -9.21 17.81
CA ILE A 281 7.24 -8.55 18.89
C ILE A 281 6.79 -7.15 18.43
N GLN A 282 7.67 -6.38 17.79
CA GLN A 282 7.35 -5.05 17.27
C GLN A 282 6.26 -5.13 16.19
N LEU A 283 6.38 -6.06 15.23
CA LEU A 283 5.39 -6.28 14.19
C LEU A 283 4.05 -6.71 14.76
N LYS A 284 4.03 -7.60 15.77
CA LYS A 284 2.80 -7.97 16.49
C LYS A 284 2.11 -6.76 17.12
N HIS A 285 2.89 -5.85 17.73
CA HIS A 285 2.33 -4.64 18.32
C HIS A 285 1.76 -3.69 17.25
N GLN A 286 2.44 -3.54 16.11
CA GLN A 286 1.94 -2.76 14.97
C GLN A 286 0.63 -3.33 14.41
N VAL A 287 0.55 -4.66 14.24
CA VAL A 287 -0.67 -5.34 13.78
C VAL A 287 -1.82 -5.10 14.76
N GLN A 288 -1.60 -5.26 16.07
CA GLN A 288 -2.62 -4.99 17.08
C GLN A 288 -3.12 -3.54 17.05
N ASN A 289 -2.22 -2.58 16.81
CA ASN A 289 -2.60 -1.17 16.69
C ASN A 289 -3.44 -0.92 15.43
N LEU A 290 -3.07 -1.53 14.30
CA LEU A 290 -3.86 -1.46 13.06
C LEU A 290 -5.24 -2.11 13.21
N GLU A 291 -5.33 -3.23 13.93
CA GLU A 291 -6.61 -3.89 14.24
C GLU A 291 -7.53 -3.00 15.09
N LYS A 292 -6.99 -2.30 16.09
CA LYS A 292 -7.74 -1.32 16.87
C LYS A 292 -8.25 -0.17 16.00
N SER A 293 -7.39 0.41 15.17
CA SER A 293 -7.77 1.48 14.24
C SER A 293 -8.85 1.01 13.25
N ARG A 294 -8.73 -0.21 12.72
CA ARG A 294 -9.75 -0.82 11.85
C ARG A 294 -11.08 -0.97 12.58
N ALA A 295 -11.08 -1.45 13.82
CA ALA A 295 -12.30 -1.59 14.61
C ALA A 295 -12.98 -0.23 14.88
N GLN A 296 -12.19 0.81 15.17
CA GLN A 296 -12.69 2.18 15.33
C GLN A 296 -13.34 2.70 14.04
N LEU A 297 -12.66 2.58 12.88
CA LEU A 297 -13.20 3.02 11.59
C LEU A 297 -14.48 2.27 11.20
N LEU A 298 -14.58 0.96 11.51
CA LEU A 298 -15.81 0.19 11.29
C LEU A 298 -16.96 0.69 12.16
N SER A 299 -16.69 1.02 13.43
CA SER A 299 -17.68 1.61 14.34
C SER A 299 -18.14 2.98 13.86
N GLU A 300 -17.22 3.85 13.41
CA GLU A 300 -17.55 5.16 12.86
C GLU A 300 -18.38 5.05 11.59
N ASN A 301 -18.03 4.13 10.68
CA ASN A 301 -18.80 3.86 9.47
C ASN A 301 -20.23 3.39 9.81
N GLY A 302 -20.38 2.55 10.83
CA GLY A 302 -21.71 2.18 11.37
C GLY A 302 -22.53 3.41 11.76
N ARG A 303 -21.94 4.31 12.56
CA ARG A 303 -22.61 5.56 12.98
C ARG A 303 -23.00 6.45 11.80
N TYR A 304 -22.11 6.62 10.82
CA TYR A 304 -22.40 7.42 9.63
C TYR A 304 -23.54 6.82 8.79
N LYS A 305 -23.66 5.49 8.73
CA LYS A 305 -24.79 4.83 8.07
C LYS A 305 -26.10 5.12 8.80
N ASP A 306 -26.11 5.01 10.13
CA ASP A 306 -27.30 5.30 10.95
C ASP A 306 -27.74 6.75 10.78
N ASP A 307 -26.80 7.69 10.82
CA ASP A 307 -27.10 9.12 10.63
C ASP A 307 -27.58 9.42 9.20
N LYS A 308 -27.01 8.74 8.19
CA LYS A 308 -27.52 8.82 6.81
C LYS A 308 -28.97 8.34 6.71
N PHE A 309 -29.33 7.24 7.37
CA PHE A 309 -30.72 6.74 7.36
C PHE A 309 -31.66 7.73 8.05
N LYS A 310 -31.28 8.30 9.20
CA LYS A 310 -32.07 9.34 9.88
C LYS A 310 -32.33 10.55 8.99
N ILE A 311 -31.28 11.09 8.37
CA ILE A 311 -31.40 12.25 7.46
C ILE A 311 -32.28 11.89 6.25
N GLN A 312 -32.16 10.67 5.72
CA GLN A 312 -32.99 10.20 4.62
C GLN A 312 -34.47 10.13 5.02
N ASP A 313 -34.79 9.66 6.22
CA ASP A 313 -36.15 9.62 6.75
C ASP A 313 -36.70 11.03 6.97
N GLU A 314 -35.90 11.94 7.53
CA GLU A 314 -36.26 13.36 7.67
C GLU A 314 -36.55 14.02 6.31
N LEU A 315 -35.72 13.75 5.29
CA LEU A 315 -35.94 14.22 3.93
C LEU A 315 -37.23 13.68 3.32
N ASN A 316 -37.55 12.40 3.55
CA ASN A 316 -38.78 11.79 3.07
C ASN A 316 -40.01 12.45 3.71
N VAL A 317 -39.96 12.73 5.01
CA VAL A 317 -41.04 13.44 5.73
C VAL A 317 -41.21 14.86 5.20
N LEU A 318 -40.12 15.60 5.00
CA LEU A 318 -40.17 16.96 4.45
C LEU A 318 -40.71 16.96 3.02
N ARG A 319 -40.34 15.99 2.19
CA ARG A 319 -40.85 15.85 0.82
C ARG A 319 -42.36 15.60 0.83
N LEU A 320 -42.84 14.68 1.67
CA LEU A 320 -44.28 14.40 1.80
C LEU A 320 -45.06 15.66 2.22
N ARG A 321 -44.50 16.45 3.15
CA ARG A 321 -45.12 17.71 3.58
C ARG A 321 -45.14 18.76 2.47
N ALA A 322 -44.08 18.84 1.67
CA ALA A 322 -44.02 19.75 0.52
C ALA A 322 -45.08 19.37 -0.53
N GLU A 323 -45.22 18.08 -0.84
CA GLU A 323 -46.26 17.57 -1.75
C GLU A 323 -47.67 17.88 -1.23
N GLN A 324 -47.91 17.73 0.07
CA GLN A 324 -49.18 18.09 0.69
C GLN A 324 -49.49 19.58 0.56
N LEU A 325 -48.52 20.45 0.87
CA LEU A 325 -48.69 21.91 0.74
C LEU A 325 -48.91 22.33 -0.71
N GLN A 326 -48.19 21.70 -1.66
CA GLN A 326 -48.38 21.94 -3.08
C GLN A 326 -49.79 21.54 -3.54
N GLY A 327 -50.31 20.40 -3.07
CA GLY A 327 -51.68 19.97 -3.31
C GLY A 327 -52.71 20.95 -2.77
N GLN A 328 -52.54 21.42 -1.52
CA GLN A 328 -53.40 22.44 -0.92
C GLN A 328 -53.38 23.76 -1.70
N LEU A 329 -52.19 24.20 -2.13
CA LEU A 329 -52.03 25.41 -2.91
C LEU A 329 -52.74 25.30 -4.27
N SER A 330 -52.61 24.15 -4.96
CA SER A 330 -53.30 23.89 -6.23
C SER A 330 -54.83 23.89 -6.10
N VAL A 331 -55.36 23.35 -5.00
CA VAL A 331 -56.81 23.40 -4.73
C VAL A 331 -57.25 24.84 -4.44
N SER A 332 -56.49 25.57 -3.63
CA SER A 332 -56.81 26.97 -3.31
C SER A 332 -56.75 27.88 -4.53
N THR A 333 -55.75 27.69 -5.42
CA THR A 333 -55.63 28.49 -6.65
C THR A 333 -56.78 28.20 -7.60
N SER A 334 -57.10 26.93 -7.87
CA SER A 334 -58.23 26.56 -8.74
C SER A 334 -59.58 27.04 -8.19
N PHE A 335 -59.78 26.98 -6.88
CA PHE A 335 -60.97 27.54 -6.24
C PHE A 335 -61.06 29.06 -6.38
N THR A 336 -59.94 29.76 -6.17
CA THR A 336 -59.87 31.23 -6.31
C THR A 336 -60.09 31.66 -7.76
N GLU A 337 -59.52 30.95 -8.73
CA GLU A 337 -59.75 31.17 -10.16
C GLU A 337 -61.23 30.98 -10.53
N LYS A 338 -61.88 29.95 -9.98
CA LYS A 338 -63.31 29.73 -10.17
C LYS A 338 -64.13 30.90 -9.63
N ILE A 339 -63.89 31.31 -8.38
CA ILE A 339 -64.57 32.48 -7.78
C ILE A 339 -64.35 33.74 -8.61
N LYS A 340 -63.11 33.98 -9.05
CA LYS A 340 -62.79 35.13 -9.91
C LYS A 340 -63.56 35.07 -11.23
N GLY A 341 -63.69 33.88 -11.83
CA GLY A 341 -64.49 33.66 -13.03
C GLY A 341 -65.98 33.95 -12.80
N ASP A 342 -66.54 33.47 -11.68
CA ASP A 342 -67.93 33.71 -11.30
C ASP A 342 -68.20 35.22 -11.10
N TYR A 343 -67.34 35.94 -10.36
CA TYR A 343 -67.45 37.39 -10.20
C TYR A 343 -67.30 38.15 -11.52
N ALA A 344 -66.38 37.75 -12.39
CA ALA A 344 -66.22 38.38 -13.69
C ALA A 344 -67.49 38.20 -14.55
N HIS A 345 -68.11 37.02 -14.50
CA HIS A 345 -69.37 36.76 -15.18
C HIS A 345 -70.54 37.61 -14.63
N ASP A 346 -70.65 37.72 -13.30
CA ASP A 346 -71.70 38.54 -12.67
C ASP A 346 -71.53 40.03 -13.00
N LEU A 347 -70.29 40.54 -13.00
CA LEU A 347 -70.00 41.92 -13.41
C LEU A 347 -70.31 42.17 -14.89
N GLU A 348 -70.02 41.19 -15.76
CA GLU A 348 -70.35 41.23 -17.18
C GLU A 348 -71.86 41.31 -17.38
N LYS A 349 -72.61 40.45 -16.68
CA LYS A 349 -74.07 40.45 -16.70
C LYS A 349 -74.65 41.77 -16.21
N LEU A 350 -74.16 42.27 -15.07
CA LEU A 350 -74.61 43.55 -14.50
C LEU A 350 -74.31 44.72 -15.45
N ARG A 351 -73.17 44.69 -16.13
CA ARG A 351 -72.85 45.69 -17.16
C ARG A 351 -73.83 45.62 -18.33
N GLY A 352 -74.16 44.41 -18.79
CA GLY A 352 -75.18 44.20 -19.83
C GLY A 352 -76.57 44.70 -19.40
N ASP A 353 -76.98 44.40 -18.17
CA ASP A 353 -78.26 44.88 -17.61
C ASP A 353 -78.31 46.41 -17.53
N HIS A 354 -77.23 47.05 -17.07
CA HIS A 354 -77.13 48.51 -17.08
C HIS A 354 -77.13 49.10 -18.48
N GLU A 355 -76.48 48.45 -19.45
CA GLU A 355 -76.49 48.89 -20.85
C GLU A 355 -77.91 48.84 -21.43
N ILE A 356 -78.67 47.78 -21.14
CA ILE A 356 -80.09 47.68 -21.50
C ILE A 356 -80.91 48.83 -20.87
N GLU A 357 -80.69 49.12 -19.59
CA GLU A 357 -81.40 50.20 -18.88
C GLU A 357 -81.04 51.58 -19.43
N ILE A 358 -79.76 51.84 -19.71
CA ILE A 358 -79.29 53.08 -20.34
C ILE A 358 -79.97 53.25 -21.70
N ASN A 359 -79.98 52.20 -22.54
CA ASN A 359 -80.64 52.23 -23.83
C ASN A 359 -82.15 52.49 -23.70
N ARG A 360 -82.81 51.90 -22.69
CA ARG A 360 -84.23 52.14 -22.39
C ARG A 360 -84.49 53.61 -22.05
N ILE A 361 -83.70 54.18 -21.13
CA ILE A 361 -83.81 55.58 -20.72
C ILE A 361 -83.53 56.49 -21.91
N GLN A 362 -82.51 56.22 -22.73
CA GLN A 362 -82.22 57.00 -23.93
C GLN A 362 -83.37 56.96 -24.94
N CYS A 363 -83.99 55.80 -25.17
CA CYS A 363 -85.19 55.69 -26.00
C CYS A 363 -86.36 56.50 -25.44
N GLN A 364 -86.65 56.38 -24.15
CA GLN A 364 -87.73 57.13 -23.49
C GLN A 364 -87.48 58.64 -23.54
N HIS A 365 -86.24 59.08 -23.29
CA HIS A 365 -85.86 60.48 -23.38
C HIS A 365 -85.99 61.03 -24.80
N THR A 366 -85.60 60.23 -25.80
CA THR A 366 -85.79 60.58 -27.22
C THR A 366 -87.28 60.71 -27.57
N GLN A 367 -88.12 59.77 -27.09
CA GLN A 367 -89.58 59.84 -27.25
C GLN A 367 -90.15 61.10 -26.60
N ALA A 368 -89.77 61.41 -25.35
CA ALA A 368 -90.23 62.61 -24.64
C ALA A 368 -89.80 63.91 -25.34
N ILE A 369 -88.60 63.97 -25.93
CA ILE A 369 -88.16 65.10 -26.74
C ILE A 369 -89.05 65.26 -27.98
N GLU A 370 -89.37 64.17 -28.69
CA GLU A 370 -90.24 64.24 -29.86
C GLU A 370 -91.70 64.61 -29.49
N GLU A 371 -92.21 64.14 -28.36
CA GLU A 371 -93.50 64.59 -27.81
C GLU A 371 -93.48 66.08 -27.44
N LEU A 372 -92.40 66.58 -26.82
CA LEU A 372 -92.24 68.01 -26.53
C LEU A 372 -92.15 68.85 -27.80
N LYS A 373 -91.42 68.39 -28.82
CA LYS A 373 -91.34 69.06 -30.13
C LYS A 373 -92.71 69.13 -30.80
N THR A 374 -93.46 68.03 -30.80
CA THR A 374 -94.81 67.99 -31.39
C THR A 374 -95.77 68.89 -30.60
N ASN A 375 -95.72 68.89 -29.27
CA ASN A 375 -96.50 69.80 -28.43
C ASN A 375 -96.15 71.27 -28.63
N GLN A 376 -94.86 71.62 -28.68
CA GLN A 376 -94.41 72.98 -29.01
C GLN A 376 -94.86 73.39 -30.41
N HIS A 377 -94.75 72.50 -31.40
CA HIS A 377 -95.23 72.76 -32.75
C HIS A 377 -96.72 73.08 -32.76
N ASN A 378 -97.54 72.25 -32.09
CA ASN A 378 -98.98 72.45 -31.95
C ASN A 378 -99.31 73.77 -31.23
N TYR A 379 -98.56 74.12 -30.18
CA TYR A 379 -98.73 75.39 -29.46
C TYR A 379 -98.40 76.60 -30.32
N VAL A 380 -97.28 76.55 -31.06
CA VAL A 380 -96.90 77.60 -32.02
C VAL A 380 -97.94 77.72 -33.14
N GLU A 381 -98.49 76.61 -33.65
CA GLU A 381 -99.60 76.66 -34.60
C GLU A 381 -100.86 77.27 -34.02
N SER A 382 -101.18 76.99 -32.74
CA SER A 382 -102.30 77.63 -32.04
C SER A 382 -102.08 79.14 -31.93
N LEU A 383 -100.89 79.58 -31.52
CA LEU A 383 -100.52 80.99 -31.46
C LEU A 383 -100.56 81.65 -32.84
N LYS A 384 -100.14 80.96 -33.90
CA LYS A 384 -100.26 81.46 -35.28
C LYS A 384 -101.72 81.64 -35.67
N ARG A 385 -102.60 80.69 -35.35
CA ARG A 385 -104.04 80.81 -35.57
C ARG A 385 -104.63 81.99 -34.79
N GLU A 386 -104.28 82.13 -33.51
CA GLU A 386 -104.72 83.26 -32.67
C GLU A 386 -104.18 84.60 -33.18
N THR A 387 -102.96 84.64 -33.71
CA THR A 387 -102.37 85.84 -34.34
C THR A 387 -103.12 86.21 -35.62
N ILE A 388 -103.47 85.22 -36.45
CA ILE A 388 -104.30 85.43 -37.65
C ILE A 388 -105.70 85.92 -37.26
N GLU A 389 -106.30 85.38 -36.20
CA GLU A 389 -107.59 85.83 -35.67
C GLU A 389 -107.50 87.28 -35.14
N LEU A 390 -106.45 87.62 -34.41
CA LEU A 390 -106.22 89.00 -33.92
C LEU A 390 -105.90 89.96 -35.06
N GLN A 391 -105.18 89.52 -36.09
CA GLN A 391 -104.88 90.32 -37.27
C GLN A 391 -106.14 90.57 -38.11
N THR A 392 -106.98 89.55 -38.32
CA THR A 392 -108.29 89.71 -38.99
C THR A 392 -109.24 90.59 -38.17
N ARG A 393 -109.21 90.49 -36.83
CA ARG A 393 -109.96 91.39 -35.93
C ARG A 393 -109.42 92.82 -35.97
N GLY A 394 -108.10 92.99 -36.07
CA GLY A 394 -107.43 94.28 -36.27
C GLY A 394 -107.73 94.89 -37.64
N GLU A 395 -107.79 94.09 -38.70
CA GLU A 395 -108.20 94.51 -40.04
C GLU A 395 -109.70 94.88 -40.07
N GLN A 396 -110.55 94.16 -39.35
CA GLN A 396 -111.97 94.51 -39.17
C GLN A 396 -112.16 95.79 -38.36
N SER A 397 -111.38 95.99 -37.28
CA SER A 397 -111.38 97.24 -36.52
C SER A 397 -110.80 98.42 -37.33
N SER A 398 -109.79 98.18 -38.17
CA SER A 398 -109.22 99.18 -39.07
C SER A 398 -110.20 99.55 -40.19
N ARG A 399 -110.93 98.58 -40.77
CA ARG A 399 -112.03 98.85 -41.71
C ARG A 399 -113.17 99.62 -41.05
N GLN A 400 -113.52 99.31 -39.80
CA GLN A 400 -114.51 100.09 -39.03
C GLN A 400 -114.01 101.50 -38.68
N ALA A 401 -112.71 101.70 -38.44
CA ALA A 401 -112.12 103.01 -38.20
C ALA A 401 -112.06 103.88 -39.48
N ILE A 402 -111.79 103.28 -40.64
CA ILE A 402 -111.86 103.97 -41.95
C ILE A 402 -113.31 104.37 -42.27
N GLN A 403 -114.29 103.51 -41.99
CA GLN A 403 -115.71 103.81 -42.20
C GLN A 403 -116.26 104.89 -41.25
N VAL A 404 -115.69 105.04 -40.05
CA VAL A 404 -116.03 106.12 -39.08
C VAL A 404 -115.31 107.45 -39.40
N VAL A 405 -114.20 107.42 -40.14
CA VAL A 405 -113.50 108.63 -40.64
C VAL A 405 -114.14 109.15 -41.93
N GLU A 406 -114.68 108.28 -42.79
CA GLU A 406 -115.42 108.68 -44.00
C GLU A 406 -116.79 109.32 -43.68
N ASP A 407 -117.43 109.00 -42.55
CA ASP A 407 -118.72 109.61 -42.14
C ASP A 407 -118.59 110.95 -41.38
N LYS A 408 -117.36 111.44 -41.11
CA LYS A 408 -117.12 112.70 -40.36
C LYS A 408 -116.46 113.83 -41.14
N VAL A 409 -116.10 113.63 -42.41
CA VAL A 409 -115.67 114.70 -43.30
C VAL A 409 -116.33 114.52 -44.66
N GLY A 410 -117.49 115.15 -44.81
CA GLY A 410 -117.99 115.55 -46.11
C GLY A 410 -116.98 116.50 -46.76
N ILE A 411 -116.39 116.03 -47.86
CA ILE A 411 -116.60 116.58 -49.20
C ILE A 411 -117.16 115.46 -50.05
#